data_AF-A0AAD9JUG2-F1
#
_entry.id   AF-A0AAD9JUG2-F1
#
_cell.length_a   1.000
_cell.length_b   1.000
_cell.length_c   1.000
_cell.angle_alpha   90.00
_cell.angle_beta   90.00
_cell.angle_gamma   90.00
#
_symmetry.space_group_name_H-M   'P 1'
#
loop_
_entity.id
_entity.type
_entity.pdbx_description
1 polymer ?
#
loop_
_entity_poly.entity_id
_entity_poly.type
_entity_poly.pdbx_seq_one_letter_code
_entity_poly.pdbx_strand_id
1 'polypeptide(L)'
;MGKTLIERRDSFSASENMFTMKDVSLPEHGHVAVPVMKGDFSALPTIVQEFIAENVRLCRPKGIYLCDGSQEEADEITEKMVARGMLTKLEKYENW
;
A
#
# COMPACT_ATOMS: atom_id res chain seq x y z
N MET A 1 3.35 33.61 17.40
CA MET A 1 2.73 32.51 18.18
C MET A 1 1.76 31.80 17.26
N GLY A 2 2.04 30.66 16.66
CA GLY A 2 2.49 29.40 17.25
C GLY A 2 1.46 28.36 16.79
N LYS A 3 1.77 27.57 15.76
CA LYS A 3 0.95 26.43 15.35
C LYS A 3 1.78 25.17 15.55
N THR A 4 1.25 24.35 16.43
CA THR A 4 1.85 23.20 17.10
C THR A 4 2.19 22.08 16.12
N LEU A 5 3.44 21.64 16.17
CA LEU A 5 3.95 20.40 15.60
C LEU A 5 3.30 19.22 16.34
N ILE A 6 2.48 18.43 15.65
CA ILE A 6 1.97 17.17 16.21
C ILE A 6 2.94 16.07 15.76
N GLU A 7 3.95 15.80 16.59
CA GLU A 7 4.71 14.55 16.53
C GLU A 7 3.81 13.41 16.99
N ARG A 8 3.34 12.56 16.07
CA ARG A 8 2.82 11.24 16.45
C ARG A 8 3.94 10.23 16.41
N ARG A 9 4.43 9.90 17.62
CA ARG A 9 5.14 8.67 17.95
C ARG A 9 4.24 7.48 17.62
N ASP A 10 4.49 6.83 16.50
CA ASP A 10 4.25 5.40 16.37
C ASP A 10 5.61 4.75 16.13
N SER A 11 6.22 4.30 17.23
CA SER A 11 7.42 3.47 17.21
C SER A 11 7.04 2.10 16.65
N PHE A 12 7.03 1.99 15.32
CA PHE A 12 7.04 0.73 14.59
C PHE A 12 8.46 0.57 14.05
N SER A 13 9.15 -0.48 14.49
CA SER A 13 10.49 -0.84 14.02
C SER A 13 10.42 -1.17 12.53
N ALA A 14 10.61 -0.15 11.68
CA ALA A 14 10.71 -0.30 10.25
C ALA A 14 12.05 -0.95 9.94
N SER A 15 12.05 -2.26 9.65
CA SER A 15 13.03 -2.80 8.72
C SER A 15 12.91 -2.00 7.41
N GLU A 16 14.04 -1.56 6.88
CA GLU A 16 14.23 -0.56 5.83
C GLU A 16 13.47 -0.83 4.52
N ASN A 17 12.16 -0.58 4.48
CA ASN A 17 11.43 -0.46 3.22
C ASN A 17 11.27 1.02 2.89
N MET A 18 12.04 1.48 1.91
CA MET A 18 12.00 2.85 1.40
C MET A 18 10.66 3.10 0.69
N PHE A 19 9.72 3.75 1.37
CA PHE A 19 8.47 4.20 0.76
C PHE A 19 8.73 5.36 -0.19
N THR A 20 8.35 5.20 -1.46
CA THR A 20 8.38 6.33 -2.41
C THR A 20 7.02 7.01 -2.38
N MET A 21 6.96 8.28 -1.96
CA MET A 21 5.77 9.11 -2.18
C MET A 21 5.69 9.44 -3.67
N LYS A 22 4.56 9.15 -4.30
CA LYS A 22 4.26 9.60 -5.66
C LYS A 22 3.03 10.48 -5.64
N ASP A 23 3.15 11.66 -6.22
CA ASP A 23 2.01 12.52 -6.52
C ASP A 23 1.25 11.91 -7.69
N VAL A 24 0.00 11.50 -7.44
CA VAL A 24 -0.87 11.04 -8.52
C VAL A 24 -1.69 12.23 -9.01
N SER A 25 -1.42 12.69 -10.23
CA SER A 25 -2.06 13.85 -10.85
C SER A 25 -3.22 13.46 -11.76
N LEU A 26 -4.43 13.96 -11.47
CA LEU A 26 -5.58 13.89 -12.37
C LEU A 26 -5.83 15.28 -12.97
N PRO A 27 -6.02 15.41 -14.30
CA PRO A 27 -6.15 16.70 -14.99
C PRO A 27 -7.23 17.64 -14.42
N GLU A 28 -8.34 17.09 -13.90
CA GLU A 28 -9.48 17.89 -13.44
C GLU A 28 -9.66 17.96 -11.91
N HIS A 29 -8.98 17.11 -11.13
CA HIS A 29 -9.35 16.85 -9.73
C HIS A 29 -8.24 17.09 -8.70
N GLY A 30 -7.14 17.71 -9.11
CA GLY A 30 -6.00 18.05 -8.24
C GLY A 30 -5.05 16.88 -7.99
N HIS A 31 -4.12 17.08 -7.06
CA HIS A 31 -3.08 16.10 -6.70
C HIS A 31 -3.47 15.34 -5.43
N VAL A 32 -3.31 14.03 -5.43
CA VAL A 32 -3.38 13.21 -4.21
C VAL A 32 -2.06 12.49 -4.03
N ALA A 33 -1.37 12.82 -2.93
CA ALA A 33 -0.14 12.16 -2.52
C ALA A 33 -0.49 10.92 -1.69
N VAL A 34 -0.09 9.75 -2.16
CA VAL A 34 -0.21 8.49 -1.43
C VAL A 34 1.09 7.71 -1.58
N PRO A 35 1.63 7.12 -0.51
CA PRO A 35 2.85 6.34 -0.60
C PRO A 35 2.60 5.02 -1.34
N VAL A 36 3.49 4.67 -2.26
CA VAL A 36 3.53 3.36 -2.91
C VAL A 36 4.39 2.43 -2.05
N MET A 37 3.75 1.43 -1.45
CA MET A 37 4.33 0.47 -0.50
C MET A 37 5.08 -0.67 -1.20
N LYS A 38 4.58 -1.10 -2.37
CA LYS A 38 5.20 -2.13 -3.22
C LYS A 38 4.88 -1.85 -4.69
N GLY A 39 5.86 -2.16 -5.55
CA GLY A 39 5.77 -2.08 -7.00
C GLY A 39 6.13 -0.70 -7.55
N ASP A 40 6.20 -0.60 -8.87
CA ASP A 40 6.49 0.66 -9.55
C ASP A 40 5.25 1.24 -10.25
N PHE A 41 4.68 2.27 -9.65
CA PHE A 41 3.54 2.99 -10.22
C PHE A 41 3.84 3.65 -11.58
N SER A 42 5.08 4.08 -11.84
CA SER A 42 5.42 4.72 -13.13
C SER A 42 5.53 3.71 -14.28
N ALA A 43 5.71 2.43 -13.97
CA ALA A 43 5.74 1.37 -14.97
C ALA A 43 4.33 0.97 -15.44
N LEU A 44 3.27 1.45 -14.78
CA LEU A 44 1.89 1.12 -15.15
C LEU A 44 1.45 1.87 -16.41
N PRO A 45 0.59 1.29 -17.26
CA PRO A 45 -0.05 2.01 -18.35
C PRO A 45 -0.83 3.24 -17.86
N THR A 46 -0.86 4.33 -18.63
CA THR A 46 -1.51 5.59 -18.22
C THR A 46 -2.96 5.41 -17.77
N ILE A 47 -3.75 4.63 -18.50
CA ILE A 47 -5.15 4.35 -18.14
C ILE A 47 -5.29 3.66 -16.77
N VAL A 48 -4.31 2.83 -16.40
CA VAL A 48 -4.26 2.17 -15.08
C VAL A 48 -3.85 3.17 -14.00
N GLN A 49 -2.89 4.04 -14.29
CA GLN A 49 -2.49 5.11 -13.36
C GLN A 49 -3.67 6.04 -13.04
N GLU A 50 -4.43 6.47 -14.06
CA GLU A 50 -5.62 7.31 -13.91
C GLU A 50 -6.71 6.62 -13.10
N PHE A 51 -6.99 5.35 -13.39
CA PHE A 51 -7.95 4.55 -12.62
C PHE A 51 -7.56 4.47 -11.13
N ILE A 52 -6.29 4.17 -10.83
CA ILE A 52 -5.82 4.11 -9.45
C ILE A 52 -5.87 5.49 -8.79
N ALA A 53 -5.49 6.55 -9.51
CA ALA A 53 -5.56 7.94 -9.04
C ALA A 53 -6.96 8.30 -8.56
N GLU A 54 -7.97 7.98 -9.36
CA GLU A 54 -9.36 8.30 -9.06
C GLU A 54 -9.83 7.58 -7.79
N ASN A 55 -9.47 6.30 -7.64
CA ASN A 55 -9.79 5.51 -6.46
C ASN A 55 -9.04 5.99 -5.21
N VAL A 56 -7.77 6.39 -5.34
CA VAL A 56 -6.99 6.98 -4.24
C VAL A 56 -7.65 8.27 -3.74
N ARG A 57 -8.09 9.13 -4.67
CA ARG A 57 -8.81 10.36 -4.34
C ARG A 57 -10.11 10.08 -3.59
N LEU A 58 -10.88 9.08 -4.03
CA LEU A 58 -12.16 8.72 -3.44
C LEU A 58 -12.02 8.05 -2.08
N CYS A 59 -11.18 7.01 -2.00
CA CYS A 59 -11.07 6.13 -0.83
C CYS A 59 -10.08 6.62 0.23
N ARG A 60 -9.17 7.53 -0.15
CA ARG A 60 -8.10 8.08 0.72
C ARG A 60 -7.34 6.99 1.50
N PRO A 61 -6.78 5.97 0.81
CA PRO A 61 -6.06 4.89 1.48
C PRO A 61 -4.76 5.41 2.11
N LYS A 62 -4.24 4.67 3.09
CA LYS A 62 -2.94 4.98 3.72
C LYS A 62 -1.74 4.71 2.81
N GLY A 63 -1.90 3.87 1.79
CA GLY A 63 -0.85 3.47 0.87
C GLY A 63 -1.39 2.61 -0.26
N ILE A 64 -0.64 2.51 -1.35
CA ILE A 64 -0.91 1.61 -2.48
C ILE A 64 0.05 0.41 -2.39
N TYR A 65 -0.45 -0.80 -2.58
CA TYR A 65 0.35 -2.00 -2.77
C TYR A 65 0.00 -2.58 -4.14
N LEU A 66 0.94 -2.55 -5.08
CA LEU A 66 0.74 -3.12 -6.41
C LEU A 66 1.10 -4.60 -6.38
N CYS A 67 0.11 -5.45 -6.65
CA CYS A 67 0.29 -6.89 -6.68
C CYS A 67 1.10 -7.33 -7.90
N ASP A 68 2.12 -8.16 -7.69
CA ASP A 68 2.90 -8.79 -8.76
C ASP A 68 2.43 -10.21 -9.09
N GLY A 69 1.61 -10.82 -8.23
CA GLY A 69 1.06 -12.16 -8.42
C GLY A 69 2.08 -13.29 -8.19
N SER A 70 3.22 -13.01 -7.55
CA SER A 70 4.22 -14.01 -7.18
C SER A 70 3.76 -14.89 -6.00
N GLN A 71 4.37 -16.07 -5.86
CA GLN A 71 4.10 -16.95 -4.73
C GLN A 71 4.58 -16.30 -3.42
N GLU A 72 5.72 -15.62 -3.46
CA GLU A 72 6.29 -14.88 -2.34
C GLU A 72 5.33 -13.80 -1.82
N GLU A 73 4.65 -13.09 -2.72
CA GLU A 73 3.60 -12.12 -2.36
C GLU A 73 2.40 -12.80 -1.67
N ALA A 74 1.94 -13.93 -2.21
CA ALA A 74 0.82 -14.67 -1.66
C ALA A 74 1.15 -15.19 -0.25
N ASP A 75 2.35 -15.72 -0.06
CA ASP A 75 2.85 -16.21 1.23
C ASP A 75 2.96 -15.06 2.24
N GLU A 76 3.58 -13.93 1.85
CA GLU A 76 3.71 -12.74 2.71
C GLU A 76 2.35 -12.23 3.20
N ILE A 77 1.36 -12.14 2.32
CA ILE A 77 0.01 -11.67 2.65
C ILE A 77 -0.70 -12.69 3.55
N THR A 78 -0.60 -13.99 3.22
CA THR A 78 -1.25 -15.06 3.98
C THR A 78 -0.71 -15.11 5.41
N GLU A 79 0.61 -15.06 5.59
CA GLU A 79 1.25 -15.02 6.91
C GLU A 79 0.78 -13.81 7.73
N LYS A 80 0.73 -12.63 7.13
CA LYS A 80 0.21 -11.42 7.79
C LYS A 80 -1.25 -11.57 8.21
N MET A 81 -2.09 -12.20 7.39
CA MET A 81 -3.49 -12.42 7.71
C MET A 81 -3.67 -13.46 8.82
N VAL A 82 -2.87 -14.52 8.84
CA VAL A 82 -2.84 -15.49 9.95
C VAL A 82 -2.39 -14.83 11.24
N ALA A 83 -1.30 -14.06 11.21
CA ALA A 83 -0.78 -13.34 12.39
C ALA A 83 -1.78 -12.32 12.95
N ARG A 84 -2.65 -11.74 12.10
CA ARG A 84 -3.73 -10.83 12.50
C ARG A 84 -5.02 -11.55 12.92
N GLY A 85 -5.06 -12.88 12.88
CA GLY A 85 -6.23 -13.69 13.21
C GLY A 85 -7.36 -13.60 12.17
N MET A 86 -7.09 -13.09 10.97
CA MET A 86 -8.07 -13.05 9.87
C MET A 86 -8.18 -14.40 9.15
N LEU A 87 -7.08 -15.14 9.08
CA LEU A 87 -7.02 -16.50 8.52
C LEU A 87 -6.58 -17.48 9.60
N THR A 88 -7.01 -18.73 9.47
CA THR A 88 -6.54 -19.86 10.29
C THR A 88 -5.94 -20.92 9.39
N LYS A 89 -4.70 -21.32 9.67
CA LYS A 89 -4.02 -22.37 8.90
C LYS A 89 -4.73 -23.71 9.12
N LEU A 90 -5.00 -24.41 8.02
CA LEU A 90 -5.57 -25.76 8.06
C LEU A 90 -4.44 -26.79 8.07
N GLU A 91 -3.94 -27.14 9.25
CA GLU A 91 -2.77 -28.03 9.43
C GLU A 91 -2.91 -29.42 8.78
N LYS A 92 -4.14 -29.83 8.45
CA LYS A 92 -4.39 -31.11 7.76
C LYS A 92 -3.99 -31.07 6.28
N TYR A 93 -3.87 -29.89 5.67
CA TYR A 93 -3.67 -29.74 4.24
C TYR A 93 -2.40 -28.94 3.96
N GLU A 94 -1.70 -29.32 2.89
CA GLU A 94 -0.58 -28.57 2.36
C GLU A 94 -1.09 -27.57 1.32
N ASN A 95 -0.55 -26.35 1.34
CA ASN A 95 -0.83 -25.34 0.34
C ASN A 95 0.12 -25.60 -0.84
N TRP A 96 -0.44 -25.84 -2.03
CA TRP A 96 0.28 -26.24 -3.24
C TRP A 96 0.78 -25.05 -4.05
#